data_AF-I4VWV5-F1
#
_entry.id   AF-I4VWV5-F1
#
_cell.length_a   1.000
_cell.length_b   1.000
_cell.length_c   1.000
_cell.angle_alpha   90.00
_cell.angle_beta   90.00
_cell.angle_gamma   90.00
#
_symmetry.space_group_name_H-M   'P 1'
#
loop_
_entity.id
_entity.type
_entity.pdbx_description
1 polymer ?
#
loop_
_entity_poly.entity_id
_entity_poly.type
_entity_poly.pdbx_seq_one_letter_code
_entity_poly.pdbx_strand_id
1 'polypeptide(L)'
;MTLLTVAAMIAVLAIGGRPDPAPLRAASTLLDGTWRFHTGDDPRWAAAGIDDSGWQTMDLTAPPGQHDGDVGLPDYVGGWSAHGHPGYHGYAWYRRTVKVPGTSASWDILGPTLVDDGYALYWNGRLLGGSGRLGPDPRLVSTRPLRFALPADAAGTTGVLANRTYMLARSGPSADSGGMHTAPILAPRPTSDALHRAQWRRTIAGYIVDAVEPAAMLAVIALALAFGSRSNRKGFLVFACIALALTAARRLNNAIVSWTDLQDLRTYTWLASVMWVPTMTAWLLAWNRWRLPAWRSIDALAVVLGIAGIIGALADMPIWASISRLGLLALFVVIIARIVRGSPPRILALVTLATVLAALFGGELLDPIGVPGIWFPFNIGVSRTQYIYAISIPLLAVLMVRTLPPRDGQR
;
A
#
# COMPACT_ATOMS: atom_id res chain seq x y z
N MET A 1 4.24 0.42 21.81
CA MET A 1 4.83 -0.81 21.25
C MET A 1 5.67 -1.46 22.32
N THR A 2 5.37 -2.70 22.70
CA THR A 2 6.27 -3.44 23.60
C THR A 2 7.46 -3.97 22.78
N LEU A 3 8.60 -4.24 23.43
CA LEU A 3 9.76 -4.85 22.78
C LEU A 3 9.39 -6.19 22.10
N LEU A 4 8.44 -6.93 22.69
CA LEU A 4 7.89 -8.17 22.12
C LEU A 4 7.16 -7.93 20.80
N THR A 5 6.35 -6.87 20.70
CA THR A 5 5.66 -6.54 19.44
C THR A 5 6.67 -6.18 18.34
N VAL A 6 7.70 -5.41 18.67
CA VAL A 6 8.76 -5.05 17.71
C VAL A 6 9.54 -6.29 17.27
N ALA A 7 9.95 -7.15 18.21
CA ALA A 7 10.64 -8.40 17.90
C ALA A 7 9.79 -9.33 17.02
N ALA A 8 8.49 -9.44 17.31
CA ALA A 8 7.56 -10.22 16.49
C ALA A 8 7.44 -9.66 15.06
N MET A 9 7.34 -8.34 14.90
CA MET A 9 7.32 -7.72 13.58
C MET A 9 8.62 -7.96 12.81
N ILE A 10 9.78 -7.81 13.44
CA ILE A 10 11.07 -8.10 12.82
C ILE A 10 11.13 -9.57 12.37
N ALA A 11 10.62 -10.50 13.20
CA ALA A 11 10.55 -11.91 12.83
C ALA A 11 9.63 -12.14 11.62
N VAL A 12 8.46 -11.48 11.56
CA VAL A 12 7.55 -11.57 10.41
C VAL A 12 8.21 -11.05 9.13
N LEU A 13 8.89 -9.89 9.19
CA LEU A 13 9.64 -9.33 8.07
C LEU A 13 10.75 -10.29 7.60
N ALA A 14 11.57 -10.79 8.53
CA ALA A 14 12.67 -11.70 8.23
C ALA A 14 12.20 -13.06 7.68
N ILE A 15 11.02 -13.54 8.08
CA ILE A 15 10.45 -14.78 7.55
C ILE A 15 9.84 -14.56 6.16
N GLY A 16 9.07 -13.48 5.97
CA GLY A 16 8.43 -13.17 4.69
C GLY A 16 9.42 -12.77 3.60
N GLY A 17 10.54 -12.16 3.99
CA GLY A 17 11.61 -11.71 3.11
C GLY A 17 12.58 -12.79 2.63
N ARG A 18 12.40 -14.04 3.07
CA ARG A 18 13.17 -15.17 2.56
C ARG A 18 12.89 -15.36 1.07
N PRO A 19 13.89 -15.70 0.25
CA PRO A 19 13.66 -16.07 -1.14
C PRO A 19 12.77 -17.32 -1.21
N ASP A 20 12.09 -17.48 -2.33
CA ASP A 20 11.32 -18.70 -2.58
C ASP A 20 12.24 -19.92 -2.51
N PRO A 21 11.84 -21.04 -1.87
CA PRO A 21 12.73 -22.17 -1.67
C PRO A 21 13.24 -22.72 -3.01
N ALA A 22 14.58 -22.77 -3.17
CA ALA A 22 15.22 -23.19 -4.43
C ALA A 22 14.72 -24.55 -4.97
N PRO A 23 14.49 -25.59 -4.13
CA PRO A 23 13.93 -26.85 -4.62
C PRO A 23 12.52 -26.71 -5.20
N LEU A 24 11.70 -25.81 -4.65
CA LEU A 24 10.35 -25.57 -5.15
C LEU A 24 10.38 -24.78 -6.47
N ARG A 25 11.28 -23.79 -6.59
CA ARG A 25 11.47 -23.05 -7.84
C ARG A 25 11.96 -23.99 -8.94
N ALA A 26 12.93 -24.86 -8.66
CA ALA A 26 13.41 -25.87 -9.60
C ALA A 26 12.35 -26.90 -10.00
N ALA A 27 11.39 -27.21 -9.12
CA ALA A 27 10.26 -28.10 -9.40
C ALA A 27 9.04 -27.39 -10.02
N SER A 28 9.20 -26.14 -10.45
CA SER A 28 8.16 -25.31 -11.06
C SER A 28 8.66 -24.65 -12.34
N THR A 29 7.76 -24.09 -13.14
CA THR A 29 8.10 -23.33 -14.34
C THR A 29 7.51 -21.93 -14.21
N LEU A 30 8.38 -20.93 -14.08
CA LEU A 30 7.96 -19.54 -14.26
C LEU A 30 7.54 -19.38 -15.73
N LEU A 31 6.35 -18.84 -15.97
CA LEU A 31 5.86 -18.59 -17.32
C LEU A 31 6.28 -17.18 -17.77
N ASP A 32 7.59 -16.91 -17.71
CA ASP A 32 8.27 -15.69 -18.17
C ASP A 32 8.76 -15.81 -19.63
N GLY A 33 9.35 -14.76 -20.20
CA GLY A 33 9.64 -14.72 -21.63
C GLY A 33 8.48 -14.16 -22.45
N THR A 34 8.43 -14.54 -23.73
CA THR A 34 7.50 -13.95 -24.69
C THR A 34 6.04 -14.37 -24.48
N TRP A 35 5.17 -13.37 -24.34
CA TRP A 35 3.71 -13.46 -24.39
C TRP A 35 3.16 -12.70 -25.59
N ARG A 36 2.05 -13.19 -26.17
CA ARG A 36 1.25 -12.41 -27.11
C ARG A 36 0.43 -11.40 -26.34
N PHE A 37 0.38 -10.16 -26.80
CA PHE A 37 -0.24 -9.02 -26.14
C PHE A 37 -1.14 -8.25 -27.10
N HIS A 38 -2.32 -7.85 -26.62
CA HIS A 38 -3.27 -7.04 -27.39
C HIS A 38 -4.06 -6.11 -26.47
N THR A 39 -4.21 -4.85 -26.87
CA THR A 39 -5.05 -3.88 -26.17
C THR A 39 -6.53 -4.03 -26.58
N GLY A 40 -7.45 -3.58 -25.73
CA GLY A 40 -8.89 -3.73 -25.95
C GLY A 40 -9.45 -4.99 -25.31
N ASP A 41 -10.71 -5.28 -25.61
CA ASP A 41 -11.46 -6.34 -24.94
C ASP A 41 -12.36 -7.13 -25.87
N ASP A 42 -11.95 -8.35 -26.22
CA ASP A 42 -12.82 -9.33 -26.85
C ASP A 42 -12.77 -10.65 -26.07
N PRO A 43 -13.88 -11.05 -25.39
CA PRO A 43 -13.93 -12.30 -24.63
C PRO A 43 -13.58 -13.56 -25.45
N ARG A 44 -13.73 -13.53 -26.78
CA ARG A 44 -13.36 -14.65 -27.66
C ARG A 44 -11.86 -14.92 -27.63
N TRP A 45 -11.04 -13.93 -27.27
CA TRP A 45 -9.59 -14.07 -27.13
C TRP A 45 -9.16 -15.01 -25.98
N ALA A 46 -10.09 -15.51 -25.16
CA ALA A 46 -9.80 -16.59 -24.23
C ALA A 46 -9.65 -17.96 -24.93
N ALA A 47 -10.30 -18.17 -26.09
CA ALA A 47 -10.40 -19.48 -26.72
C ALA A 47 -9.05 -20.01 -27.23
N ALA A 48 -8.85 -21.33 -27.17
CA ALA A 48 -7.57 -21.96 -27.55
C ALA A 48 -7.19 -21.73 -29.02
N GLY A 49 -8.17 -21.83 -29.93
CA GLY A 49 -7.95 -21.78 -31.39
C GLY A 49 -7.89 -20.38 -32.02
N ILE A 50 -7.77 -19.31 -31.22
CA ILE A 50 -7.60 -17.96 -31.76
C ILE A 50 -6.21 -17.83 -32.38
N ASP A 51 -6.16 -17.30 -33.61
CA ASP A 51 -4.93 -16.86 -34.23
C ASP A 51 -4.46 -15.55 -33.58
N ASP A 52 -3.38 -15.64 -32.81
CA ASP A 52 -2.71 -14.51 -32.15
C ASP A 52 -1.35 -14.18 -32.80
N SER A 53 -1.08 -14.70 -34.00
CA SER A 53 0.19 -14.48 -34.70
C SER A 53 0.49 -13.00 -34.98
N GLY A 54 -0.57 -12.22 -35.26
CA GLY A 54 -0.51 -10.77 -35.49
C GLY A 54 -0.48 -9.93 -34.21
N TRP A 55 -0.59 -10.54 -33.02
CA TRP A 55 -0.51 -9.81 -31.76
C TRP A 55 0.92 -9.37 -31.47
N GLN A 56 1.05 -8.22 -30.79
CA GLN A 56 2.33 -7.76 -30.29
C GLN A 56 2.94 -8.81 -29.35
N THR A 57 4.27 -8.82 -29.23
CA THR A 57 4.98 -9.60 -28.23
C THR A 57 5.37 -8.73 -27.04
N MET A 58 5.17 -9.24 -25.83
CA MET A 58 5.66 -8.64 -24.58
C MET A 58 6.55 -9.66 -23.86
N ASP A 59 7.73 -9.24 -23.43
CA ASP A 59 8.66 -10.10 -22.68
C ASP A 59 8.47 -9.89 -21.18
N LEU A 60 8.10 -10.95 -20.47
CA LEU A 60 7.94 -10.95 -19.01
C LEU A 60 9.15 -11.55 -18.27
N THR A 61 10.31 -11.61 -18.92
CA THR A 61 11.57 -12.02 -18.28
C THR A 61 12.10 -10.89 -17.39
N ALA A 62 12.01 -11.09 -16.07
CA ALA A 62 12.54 -10.14 -15.12
C ALA A 62 14.08 -10.17 -15.09
N PRO A 63 14.74 -8.99 -15.08
CA PRO A 63 16.17 -8.92 -14.78
C PRO A 63 16.51 -9.58 -13.43
N PRO A 64 17.68 -10.23 -13.29
CA PRO A 64 18.07 -10.85 -12.03
C PRO A 64 18.04 -9.85 -10.86
N GLY A 65 17.34 -10.23 -9.78
CA GLY A 65 17.24 -9.41 -8.57
C GLY A 65 16.20 -8.28 -8.63
N GLN A 66 15.45 -8.13 -9.73
CA GLN A 66 14.34 -7.18 -9.79
C GLN A 66 13.21 -7.55 -8.82
N HIS A 67 12.63 -6.53 -8.21
CA HIS A 67 11.46 -6.65 -7.36
C HIS A 67 10.58 -5.41 -7.48
N ASP A 68 9.31 -5.51 -7.05
CA ASP A 68 8.41 -4.36 -7.05
C ASP A 68 8.85 -3.29 -6.04
N GLY A 69 8.36 -2.06 -6.24
CA GLY A 69 8.68 -0.92 -5.39
C GLY A 69 7.93 -0.87 -4.05
N ASP A 70 6.99 -1.79 -3.78
CA ASP A 70 6.15 -1.77 -2.58
C ASP A 70 6.50 -2.89 -1.59
N VAL A 71 6.27 -4.16 -1.94
CA VAL A 71 6.41 -5.27 -0.97
C VAL A 71 7.79 -5.94 -1.04
N GLY A 72 8.42 -5.96 -2.21
CA GLY A 72 9.60 -6.79 -2.50
C GLY A 72 9.24 -8.11 -3.19
N LEU A 73 8.14 -8.15 -3.94
CA LEU A 73 7.74 -9.24 -4.82
C LEU A 73 8.80 -9.42 -5.91
N PRO A 74 9.41 -10.62 -6.03
CA PRO A 74 10.42 -10.89 -7.04
C PRO A 74 9.82 -11.02 -8.43
N ASP A 75 10.70 -11.19 -9.43
CA ASP A 75 10.34 -11.46 -10.82
C ASP A 75 9.51 -10.32 -11.45
N TYR A 76 9.82 -9.08 -11.05
CA TYR A 76 9.14 -7.86 -11.48
C TYR A 76 9.60 -7.38 -12.87
N VAL A 77 8.64 -7.04 -13.72
CA VAL A 77 8.84 -6.33 -14.99
C VAL A 77 7.98 -5.07 -15.07
N GLY A 78 8.40 -4.13 -15.93
CA GLY A 78 7.57 -2.97 -16.28
C GLY A 78 6.30 -3.41 -17.01
N GLY A 79 5.20 -2.71 -16.76
CA GLY A 79 3.91 -2.93 -17.39
C GLY A 79 3.84 -2.47 -18.85
N TRP A 80 2.65 -2.47 -19.43
CA TRP A 80 2.48 -2.12 -20.86
C TRP A 80 2.89 -0.69 -21.21
N SER A 81 2.89 0.24 -20.24
CA SER A 81 3.35 1.62 -20.48
C SER A 81 4.84 1.66 -20.84
N ALA A 82 5.64 0.84 -20.16
CA ALA A 82 7.07 0.67 -20.46
C ALA A 82 7.31 -0.07 -21.79
N HIS A 83 6.26 -0.69 -22.34
CA HIS A 83 6.28 -1.49 -23.56
C HIS A 83 5.50 -0.84 -24.72
N GLY A 84 5.45 0.50 -24.75
CA GLY A 84 4.94 1.27 -25.89
C GLY A 84 3.48 1.69 -25.80
N HIS A 85 2.82 1.50 -24.66
CA HIS A 85 1.42 1.91 -24.43
C HIS A 85 1.26 2.95 -23.30
N PRO A 86 2.02 4.07 -23.29
CA PRO A 86 1.94 5.05 -22.22
C PRO A 86 0.54 5.70 -22.18
N GLY A 87 -0.03 5.81 -20.97
CA GLY A 87 -1.35 6.41 -20.75
C GLY A 87 -2.54 5.51 -21.15
N TYR A 88 -2.27 4.33 -21.72
CA TYR A 88 -3.31 3.35 -22.00
C TYR A 88 -3.87 2.77 -20.70
N HIS A 89 -5.19 2.70 -20.61
CA HIS A 89 -5.94 2.13 -19.49
C HIS A 89 -7.15 1.35 -20.02
N GLY A 90 -7.81 0.60 -19.14
CA GLY A 90 -8.88 -0.31 -19.50
C GLY A 90 -8.33 -1.72 -19.75
N TYR A 91 -8.91 -2.41 -20.72
CA TYR A 91 -8.68 -3.84 -20.94
C TYR A 91 -7.44 -4.14 -21.77
N ALA A 92 -6.73 -5.20 -21.43
CA ALA A 92 -5.72 -5.81 -22.31
C ALA A 92 -5.65 -7.31 -22.09
N TRP A 93 -5.13 -8.02 -23.08
CA TRP A 93 -5.04 -9.46 -23.10
C TRP A 93 -3.62 -9.94 -23.33
N TYR A 94 -3.27 -10.99 -22.59
CA TYR A 94 -2.02 -11.73 -22.73
C TYR A 94 -2.34 -13.18 -23.08
N ARG A 95 -1.61 -13.78 -24.01
CA ARG A 95 -1.77 -15.19 -24.39
C ARG A 95 -0.43 -15.89 -24.50
N ARG A 96 -0.39 -17.16 -24.08
CA ARG A 96 0.78 -18.02 -24.21
C ARG A 96 0.40 -19.49 -24.36
N THR A 97 1.11 -20.17 -25.24
CA THR A 97 1.09 -21.63 -25.32
C THR A 97 1.95 -22.23 -24.21
N VAL A 98 1.36 -23.11 -23.40
CA VAL A 98 1.98 -23.74 -22.23
C VAL A 98 1.95 -25.25 -22.40
N LYS A 99 3.12 -25.87 -22.29
CA LYS A 99 3.26 -27.33 -22.24
C LYS A 99 3.25 -27.78 -20.77
N VAL A 100 2.28 -28.62 -20.40
CA VAL A 100 2.16 -29.16 -19.05
C VAL A 100 2.87 -30.52 -19.00
N PRO A 101 3.88 -30.71 -18.14
CA PRO A 101 4.55 -32.01 -18.05
C PRO A 101 3.62 -33.13 -17.56
N GLY A 102 3.81 -34.35 -18.07
CA GLY A 102 3.09 -35.54 -17.61
C GLY A 102 3.64 -36.15 -16.31
N THR A 103 4.58 -35.48 -15.63
CA THR A 103 5.29 -36.00 -14.45
C THR A 103 4.48 -35.97 -13.16
N SER A 104 3.30 -35.34 -13.18
CA SER A 104 2.37 -35.31 -12.06
C SER A 104 0.94 -35.45 -12.56
N ALA A 105 0.09 -36.08 -11.75
CA ALA A 105 -1.33 -36.23 -12.04
C ALA A 105 -2.13 -34.92 -11.86
N SER A 106 -1.55 -33.91 -11.22
CA SER A 106 -2.27 -32.67 -10.93
C SER A 106 -1.36 -31.45 -10.90
N TRP A 107 -1.79 -30.41 -11.59
CA TRP A 107 -1.05 -29.17 -11.80
C TRP A 107 -1.92 -27.97 -11.46
N ASP A 108 -1.26 -26.94 -10.94
CA ASP A 108 -1.88 -25.65 -10.67
C ASP A 108 -1.09 -24.55 -11.38
N ILE A 109 -1.78 -23.45 -11.68
CA ILE A 109 -1.18 -22.17 -12.00
C ILE A 109 -1.24 -21.30 -10.74
N LEU A 110 -0.09 -20.89 -10.22
CA LEU A 110 -0.02 -19.72 -9.35
C LEU A 110 -0.17 -18.50 -10.26
N GLY A 111 -1.23 -17.72 -10.04
CA GLY A 111 -1.47 -16.52 -10.82
C GLY A 111 -0.34 -15.49 -10.62
N PRO A 112 -0.26 -14.49 -11.51
CA PRO A 112 0.57 -13.31 -11.27
C PRO A 112 0.32 -12.76 -9.86
N THR A 113 1.40 -12.58 -9.10
CA THR A 113 1.35 -11.97 -7.77
C THR A 113 1.16 -10.45 -7.85
N LEU A 114 1.45 -9.84 -9.00
CA LEU A 114 1.23 -8.43 -9.27
C LEU A 114 0.71 -8.20 -10.69
N VAL A 115 -0.49 -7.64 -10.74
CA VAL A 115 -1.15 -7.11 -11.94
C VAL A 115 -1.79 -5.81 -11.51
N ASP A 116 -1.66 -4.77 -12.33
CA ASP A 116 -2.38 -3.53 -12.06
C ASP A 116 -3.90 -3.77 -12.05
N ASP A 117 -4.51 -3.41 -10.92
CA ASP A 117 -5.94 -3.40 -10.60
C ASP A 117 -6.73 -4.72 -10.63
N GLY A 118 -6.66 -5.52 -11.69
CA GLY A 118 -7.45 -6.75 -11.77
C GLY A 118 -7.19 -7.60 -12.99
N TYR A 119 -7.48 -8.90 -12.86
CA TYR A 119 -7.27 -9.87 -13.93
C TYR A 119 -8.19 -11.09 -13.86
N ALA A 120 -8.36 -11.77 -14.99
CA ALA A 120 -9.05 -13.05 -15.11
C ALA A 120 -8.24 -14.00 -15.99
N LEU A 121 -7.97 -15.20 -15.46
CA LEU A 121 -7.11 -16.21 -16.05
C LEU A 121 -7.94 -17.34 -16.67
N TYR A 122 -7.61 -17.74 -17.89
CA TYR A 122 -8.32 -18.74 -18.68
C TYR A 122 -7.37 -19.83 -19.15
N TRP A 123 -7.83 -21.09 -19.13
CA TRP A 123 -7.17 -22.23 -19.74
C TRP A 123 -8.03 -22.79 -20.87
N ASN A 124 -7.52 -22.74 -22.10
CA ASN A 124 -8.24 -23.19 -23.30
C ASN A 124 -9.65 -22.61 -23.42
N GLY A 125 -9.83 -21.31 -23.09
CA GLY A 125 -11.13 -20.64 -23.08
C GLY A 125 -11.95 -20.80 -21.81
N ARG A 126 -11.61 -21.73 -20.91
CA ARG A 126 -12.32 -21.92 -19.64
C ARG A 126 -11.74 -21.00 -18.57
N LEU A 127 -12.59 -20.15 -17.96
CA LEU A 127 -12.21 -19.33 -16.82
C LEU A 127 -11.74 -20.21 -15.66
N LEU A 128 -10.55 -19.94 -15.15
CA LEU A 128 -10.02 -20.56 -13.93
C LEU A 128 -10.33 -19.73 -12.68
N GLY A 129 -10.30 -18.40 -12.82
CA GLY A 129 -10.49 -17.43 -11.74
C GLY A 129 -9.67 -16.17 -11.97
N GLY A 130 -9.49 -15.32 -10.96
CA GLY A 130 -8.75 -14.07 -11.11
C GLY A 130 -8.79 -13.18 -9.88
N SER A 131 -8.13 -12.03 -9.96
CA SER A 131 -8.21 -10.96 -8.96
C SER A 131 -9.31 -9.96 -9.35
N GLY A 132 -10.32 -9.83 -8.50
CA GLY A 132 -11.51 -9.03 -8.77
C GLY A 132 -12.52 -9.74 -9.69
N ARG A 133 -13.49 -8.97 -10.19
CA ARG A 133 -14.51 -9.43 -11.13
C ARG A 133 -14.52 -8.50 -12.33
N LEU A 134 -14.04 -9.01 -13.46
CA LEU A 134 -14.04 -8.28 -14.73
C LEU A 134 -15.40 -8.39 -15.44
N GLY A 135 -15.69 -7.44 -16.33
CA GLY A 135 -16.97 -7.30 -17.03
C GLY A 135 -17.26 -5.83 -17.38
N PRO A 136 -18.44 -5.49 -17.90
CA PRO A 136 -18.77 -4.10 -18.23
C PRO A 136 -18.57 -3.14 -17.04
N ASP A 137 -18.92 -3.59 -15.83
CA ASP A 137 -18.72 -2.87 -14.58
C ASP A 137 -17.75 -3.64 -13.66
N PRO A 138 -16.43 -3.48 -13.83
CA PRO A 138 -15.46 -4.29 -13.11
C PRO A 138 -15.40 -3.89 -11.62
N ARG A 139 -15.41 -4.91 -10.74
CA ARG A 139 -15.08 -4.75 -9.32
C ARG A 139 -13.63 -5.17 -9.11
N LEU A 140 -12.78 -4.21 -8.80
CA LEU A 140 -11.33 -4.39 -8.72
C LEU A 140 -10.89 -4.43 -7.26
N VAL A 141 -9.95 -5.31 -6.94
CA VAL A 141 -9.39 -5.51 -5.59
C VAL A 141 -7.88 -5.64 -5.74
N SER A 142 -7.13 -5.43 -4.66
CA SER A 142 -5.67 -5.56 -4.74
C SER A 142 -5.27 -6.95 -5.23
N THR A 143 -4.35 -7.01 -6.18
CA THR A 143 -3.79 -8.28 -6.65
C THR A 143 -2.97 -8.91 -5.54
N ARG A 144 -3.13 -10.22 -5.36
CA ARG A 144 -2.54 -11.01 -4.28
C ARG A 144 -2.26 -12.44 -4.75
N PRO A 145 -1.52 -13.25 -3.98
CA PRO A 145 -1.22 -14.62 -4.37
C PRO A 145 -2.48 -15.48 -4.52
N LEU A 146 -2.80 -15.84 -5.75
CA LEU A 146 -3.91 -16.72 -6.11
C LEU A 146 -3.38 -18.00 -6.76
N ARG A 147 -4.14 -19.08 -6.60
CA ARG A 147 -3.81 -20.40 -7.13
C ARG A 147 -5.02 -20.98 -7.83
N PHE A 148 -4.80 -21.58 -9.00
CA PHE A 148 -5.85 -22.09 -9.85
C PHE A 148 -5.52 -23.52 -10.30
N ALA A 149 -6.41 -24.46 -10.01
CA ALA A 149 -6.24 -25.83 -10.45
C ALA A 149 -6.47 -25.93 -11.97
N LEU A 150 -5.54 -26.58 -12.67
CA LEU A 150 -5.77 -26.95 -14.06
C LEU A 150 -6.76 -28.13 -14.14
N PRO A 151 -7.47 -28.28 -15.28
CA PRO A 151 -8.24 -29.49 -15.58
C PRO A 151 -7.42 -30.77 -15.42
N ALA A 152 -8.06 -31.88 -15.05
CA ALA A 152 -7.36 -33.15 -14.78
C ALA A 152 -6.69 -33.74 -16.04
N ASP A 153 -7.22 -33.42 -17.22
CA ASP A 153 -6.70 -33.81 -18.52
C ASP A 153 -5.58 -32.88 -19.03
N ALA A 154 -5.19 -31.84 -18.28
CA ALA A 154 -4.12 -30.94 -18.70
C ALA A 154 -2.73 -31.62 -18.67
N ALA A 155 -2.50 -32.60 -17.80
CA ALA A 155 -1.19 -33.25 -17.65
C ALA A 155 -0.72 -33.91 -18.96
N GLY A 156 0.51 -33.62 -19.37
CA GLY A 156 1.09 -34.14 -20.62
C GLY A 156 0.58 -33.46 -21.90
N THR A 157 -0.31 -32.47 -21.79
CA THR A 157 -0.88 -31.76 -22.94
C THR A 157 -0.23 -30.40 -23.16
N THR A 158 -0.51 -29.81 -24.31
CA THR A 158 -0.22 -28.40 -24.59
C THR A 158 -1.54 -27.64 -24.67
N GLY A 159 -1.60 -26.49 -24.01
CA GLY A 159 -2.79 -25.64 -24.00
C GLY A 159 -2.43 -24.16 -24.08
N VAL A 160 -3.45 -23.32 -24.14
CA VAL A 160 -3.33 -21.87 -24.15
C VAL A 160 -3.76 -21.31 -22.81
N LEU A 161 -2.85 -20.57 -22.18
CA LEU A 161 -3.12 -19.73 -21.03
C LEU A 161 -3.39 -18.31 -21.53
N ALA A 162 -4.55 -17.75 -21.20
CA ALA A 162 -4.91 -16.37 -21.52
C ALA A 162 -5.19 -15.58 -20.24
N ASN A 163 -4.68 -14.36 -20.15
CA ASN A 163 -4.94 -13.45 -19.05
C ASN A 163 -5.58 -12.16 -19.57
N ARG A 164 -6.83 -11.92 -19.15
CA ARG A 164 -7.56 -10.68 -19.37
C ARG A 164 -7.29 -9.77 -18.19
N THR A 165 -6.79 -8.57 -18.44
CA THR A 165 -6.41 -7.60 -17.40
C THR A 165 -7.24 -6.33 -17.55
N TYR A 166 -7.40 -5.56 -16.48
CA TYR A 166 -8.07 -4.27 -16.50
C TYR A 166 -7.35 -3.28 -15.59
N MET A 167 -6.93 -2.13 -16.12
CA MET A 167 -6.37 -1.01 -15.34
C MET A 167 -7.35 0.17 -15.28
N LEU A 168 -7.54 0.74 -14.10
CA LEU A 168 -8.31 1.97 -13.90
C LEU A 168 -7.62 3.16 -14.58
N ALA A 169 -8.43 4.07 -15.11
CA ALA A 169 -7.95 5.41 -15.45
C ALA A 169 -7.50 6.14 -14.17
N ARG A 170 -6.28 6.67 -14.17
CA ARG A 170 -5.71 7.43 -13.05
C ARG A 170 -4.93 8.63 -13.60
N SER A 171 -4.94 9.74 -12.87
CA SER A 171 -4.16 10.93 -13.19
C SER A 171 -2.68 10.68 -12.87
N GLY A 172 -1.80 10.85 -13.86
CA GLY A 172 -0.35 10.66 -13.71
C GLY A 172 0.11 9.21 -13.46
N PRO A 173 -0.23 8.25 -14.33
CA PRO A 173 0.22 6.87 -14.18
C PRO A 173 1.75 6.76 -14.31
N SER A 174 2.35 5.79 -13.58
CA SER A 174 3.79 5.51 -13.67
C SER A 174 4.18 5.08 -15.07
N ALA A 175 5.42 5.37 -15.47
CA ALA A 175 6.02 4.87 -16.72
C ALA A 175 6.01 3.34 -16.81
N ASP A 176 6.01 2.67 -15.65
CA ASP A 176 5.94 1.21 -15.55
C ASP A 176 4.51 0.67 -15.44
N SER A 177 3.46 1.50 -15.44
CA SER A 177 2.10 1.01 -15.19
C SER A 177 1.53 0.13 -16.32
N GLY A 178 0.63 -0.76 -15.93
CA GLY A 178 -0.28 -1.47 -16.80
C GLY A 178 -0.04 -2.97 -16.84
N GLY A 179 -1.09 -3.75 -16.59
CA GLY A 179 -1.10 -5.18 -16.87
C GLY A 179 -0.21 -5.99 -15.93
N MET A 180 0.36 -7.08 -16.46
CA MET A 180 1.11 -8.03 -15.63
C MET A 180 2.53 -7.53 -15.33
N HIS A 181 2.88 -7.51 -14.05
CA HIS A 181 4.23 -7.22 -13.58
C HIS A 181 5.00 -8.46 -13.14
N THR A 182 4.30 -9.56 -12.87
CA THR A 182 4.92 -10.86 -12.60
C THR A 182 4.27 -11.94 -13.45
N ALA A 183 5.08 -12.87 -13.94
CA ALA A 183 4.58 -13.99 -14.70
C ALA A 183 3.89 -15.03 -13.80
N PRO A 184 2.84 -15.74 -14.28
CA PRO A 184 2.29 -16.89 -13.57
C PRO A 184 3.32 -18.02 -13.43
N ILE A 185 3.13 -18.93 -12.46
CA ILE A 185 4.00 -20.10 -12.27
C ILE A 185 3.17 -21.37 -12.45
N LEU A 186 3.61 -22.26 -13.34
CA LEU A 186 3.08 -23.62 -13.47
C LEU A 186 3.83 -24.54 -12.50
N ALA A 187 3.09 -25.28 -11.65
CA ALA A 187 3.72 -26.19 -10.69
C ALA A 187 2.82 -27.41 -10.39
N PRO A 188 3.42 -28.58 -10.06
CA PRO A 188 2.68 -29.68 -9.46
C PRO A 188 2.02 -29.24 -8.15
N ARG A 189 0.87 -29.81 -7.81
CA ARG A 189 0.08 -29.35 -6.64
C ARG A 189 0.88 -29.20 -5.34
N PRO A 190 1.68 -30.18 -4.88
CA PRO A 190 2.44 -30.04 -3.63
C PRO A 190 3.44 -28.87 -3.66
N THR A 191 4.08 -28.64 -4.81
CA THR A 191 5.00 -27.52 -5.03
C THR A 191 4.25 -26.19 -5.01
N SER A 192 3.10 -26.13 -5.71
CA SER A 192 2.25 -24.93 -5.76
C SER A 192 1.71 -24.55 -4.38
N ASP A 193 1.31 -25.52 -3.54
CA ASP A 193 0.85 -25.30 -2.17
C ASP A 193 1.93 -24.64 -1.31
N ALA A 194 3.17 -25.10 -1.44
CA ALA A 194 4.29 -24.59 -0.67
C ALA A 194 4.73 -23.19 -1.13
N LEU A 195 4.79 -22.97 -2.45
CA LEU A 195 5.07 -21.65 -3.03
C LEU A 195 3.97 -20.63 -2.70
N HIS A 196 2.69 -21.02 -2.79
CA HIS A 196 1.56 -20.15 -2.44
C HIS A 196 1.64 -19.67 -0.99
N ARG A 197 1.99 -20.55 -0.04
CA ARG A 197 2.24 -20.16 1.35
C ARG A 197 3.43 -19.20 1.49
N ALA A 198 4.50 -19.38 0.71
CA ALA A 198 5.64 -18.47 0.73
C ALA A 198 5.26 -17.07 0.20
N GLN A 199 4.53 -17.01 -0.91
CA GLN A 199 4.02 -15.76 -1.49
C GLN A 199 3.09 -15.01 -0.51
N TRP A 200 2.21 -15.73 0.20
CA TRP A 200 1.36 -15.14 1.23
C TRP A 200 2.15 -14.64 2.44
N ARG A 201 3.18 -15.38 2.91
CA ARG A 201 4.06 -14.89 3.99
C ARG A 201 4.75 -13.58 3.61
N ARG A 202 5.20 -13.44 2.37
CA ARG A 202 5.79 -12.20 1.85
C ARG A 202 4.77 -11.06 1.81
N THR A 203 3.57 -11.32 1.28
CA THR A 203 2.48 -10.32 1.21
C THR A 203 2.02 -9.88 2.62
N ILE A 204 1.94 -10.80 3.58
CA ILE A 204 1.64 -10.48 4.98
C ILE A 204 2.77 -9.64 5.58
N ALA A 205 4.03 -9.98 5.31
CA ALA A 205 5.16 -9.22 5.82
C ALA A 205 5.18 -7.78 5.29
N GLY A 206 4.88 -7.55 4.01
CA GLY A 206 4.85 -6.20 3.41
C GLY A 206 3.92 -5.21 4.10
N TYR A 207 2.80 -5.67 4.65
CA TYR A 207 1.81 -4.80 5.30
C TYR A 207 1.65 -5.06 6.81
N ILE A 208 2.54 -5.86 7.43
CA ILE A 208 2.40 -6.18 8.86
C ILE A 208 2.47 -4.91 9.72
N VAL A 209 3.33 -3.96 9.34
CA VAL A 209 3.50 -2.70 10.06
C VAL A 209 2.22 -1.85 9.97
N ASP A 210 1.57 -1.80 8.80
CA ASP A 210 0.29 -1.12 8.58
C ASP A 210 -0.84 -1.67 9.45
N ALA A 211 -0.77 -2.93 9.89
CA ALA A 211 -1.74 -3.53 10.80
C ALA A 211 -1.42 -3.27 12.29
N VAL A 212 -0.14 -3.22 12.67
CA VAL A 212 0.27 -3.07 14.09
C VAL A 212 0.33 -1.59 14.52
N GLU A 213 0.71 -0.67 13.64
CA GLU A 213 0.73 0.77 13.92
C GLU A 213 -0.62 1.33 14.41
N PRO A 214 -1.77 1.03 13.76
CA PRO A 214 -3.08 1.44 14.24
C PRO A 214 -3.34 1.01 15.69
N ALA A 215 -3.01 -0.23 16.06
CA ALA A 215 -3.18 -0.71 17.42
C ALA A 215 -2.33 0.10 18.43
N ALA A 216 -1.10 0.47 18.05
CA ALA A 216 -0.26 1.33 18.87
C ALA A 216 -0.81 2.76 19.00
N MET A 217 -1.37 3.33 17.93
CA MET A 217 -2.06 4.64 17.96
C MET A 217 -3.31 4.59 18.85
N LEU A 218 -4.12 3.54 18.75
CA LEU A 218 -5.29 3.31 19.61
C LEU A 218 -4.90 3.17 21.08
N ALA A 219 -3.76 2.53 21.39
CA ALA A 219 -3.23 2.47 22.75
C ALA A 219 -2.84 3.86 23.30
N VAL A 220 -2.29 4.75 22.46
CA VAL A 220 -2.03 6.15 22.84
C VAL A 220 -3.33 6.92 23.06
N ILE A 221 -4.37 6.68 22.25
CA ILE A 221 -5.70 7.25 22.50
C ILE A 221 -6.26 6.74 23.83
N ALA A 222 -6.18 5.45 24.12
CA ALA A 222 -6.63 4.88 25.40
C ALA A 222 -5.89 5.51 26.59
N LEU A 223 -4.57 5.74 26.46
CA LEU A 223 -3.78 6.47 27.46
C LEU A 223 -4.30 7.90 27.67
N ALA A 224 -4.56 8.62 26.57
CA ALA A 224 -5.09 9.98 26.63
C ALA A 224 -6.50 10.03 27.25
N LEU A 225 -7.37 9.06 26.98
CA LEU A 225 -8.71 8.98 27.57
C LEU A 225 -8.64 8.62 29.07
N ALA A 226 -7.78 7.68 29.45
CA ALA A 226 -7.64 7.22 30.84
C ALA A 226 -7.08 8.31 31.77
N PHE A 227 -6.14 9.12 31.29
CA PHE A 227 -5.45 10.13 32.12
C PHE A 227 -5.72 11.58 31.72
N GLY A 228 -6.42 11.82 30.61
CA GLY A 228 -6.61 13.17 30.06
C GLY A 228 -7.41 14.10 30.94
N SER A 229 -8.28 13.58 31.81
CA SER A 229 -9.00 14.38 32.81
C SER A 229 -8.06 15.15 33.74
N ARG A 230 -6.87 14.59 34.02
CA ARG A 230 -5.82 15.17 34.86
C ARG A 230 -4.88 16.10 34.09
N SER A 231 -4.81 15.98 32.77
CA SER A 231 -3.90 16.78 31.94
C SER A 231 -4.27 18.26 31.96
N ASN A 232 -3.25 19.12 32.00
CA ASN A 232 -3.42 20.56 31.81
C ASN A 232 -3.60 20.96 30.32
N ARG A 233 -3.54 20.00 29.38
CA ARG A 233 -3.66 20.24 27.93
C ARG A 233 -4.81 19.48 27.27
N LYS A 234 -6.00 19.52 27.89
CA LYS A 234 -7.20 18.81 27.40
C LYS A 234 -7.52 19.09 25.93
N GLY A 235 -7.44 20.36 25.52
CA GLY A 235 -7.69 20.75 24.13
C GLY A 235 -6.73 20.10 23.13
N PHE A 236 -5.44 20.00 23.46
CA PHE A 236 -4.47 19.27 22.62
C PHE A 236 -4.83 17.79 22.53
N LEU A 237 -5.14 17.15 23.67
CA LEU A 237 -5.43 15.72 23.73
C LEU A 237 -6.65 15.32 22.88
N VAL A 238 -7.73 16.10 22.91
CA VAL A 238 -8.94 15.81 22.13
C VAL A 238 -8.63 15.75 20.63
N PHE A 239 -8.00 16.79 20.09
CA PHE A 239 -7.68 16.84 18.67
C PHE A 239 -6.55 15.87 18.28
N ALA A 240 -5.59 15.62 19.17
CA ALA A 240 -4.57 14.59 18.95
C ALA A 240 -5.19 13.18 18.87
N CYS A 241 -6.20 12.88 19.69
CA CYS A 241 -6.92 11.60 19.61
C CYS A 241 -7.67 11.47 18.28
N ILE A 242 -8.34 12.53 17.82
CA ILE A 242 -9.01 12.55 16.51
C ILE A 242 -7.98 12.30 15.39
N ALA A 243 -6.87 13.03 15.42
CA ALA A 243 -5.82 12.90 14.41
C ALA A 243 -5.19 11.49 14.40
N LEU A 244 -4.94 10.92 15.58
CA LEU A 244 -4.46 9.53 15.73
C LEU A 244 -5.48 8.51 15.22
N ALA A 245 -6.77 8.70 15.49
CA ALA A 245 -7.81 7.79 15.02
C ALA A 245 -7.92 7.80 13.49
N LEU A 246 -7.90 9.00 12.88
CA LEU A 246 -7.91 9.15 11.42
C LEU A 246 -6.66 8.55 10.78
N THR A 247 -5.49 8.77 11.40
CA THR A 247 -4.22 8.17 10.96
C THR A 247 -4.28 6.64 11.05
N ALA A 248 -4.74 6.10 12.19
CA ALA A 248 -4.90 4.67 12.42
C ALA A 248 -5.84 4.03 11.40
N ALA A 249 -6.98 4.67 11.11
CA ALA A 249 -7.92 4.21 10.09
C ALA A 249 -7.26 4.18 8.70
N ARG A 250 -6.53 5.25 8.32
CA ARG A 250 -5.85 5.31 7.03
C ARG A 250 -4.77 4.22 6.89
N ARG A 251 -3.99 3.95 7.94
CA ARG A 251 -2.93 2.93 7.93
C ARG A 251 -3.52 1.52 7.89
N LEU A 252 -4.54 1.24 8.70
CA LEU A 252 -5.22 -0.06 8.68
C LEU A 252 -5.83 -0.37 7.31
N ASN A 253 -6.32 0.65 6.61
CA ASN A 253 -6.92 0.52 5.28
C ASN A 253 -5.94 -0.08 4.25
N ASN A 254 -4.63 0.17 4.37
CA ASN A 254 -3.61 -0.44 3.49
C ASN A 254 -3.53 -1.96 3.71
N ALA A 255 -3.50 -2.41 4.96
CA ALA A 255 -3.47 -3.84 5.26
C ALA A 255 -4.78 -4.53 4.84
N ILE A 256 -5.93 -3.88 5.05
CA ILE A 256 -7.24 -4.41 4.64
C ILE A 256 -7.31 -4.63 3.13
N VAL A 257 -6.94 -3.61 2.33
CA VAL A 257 -7.03 -3.72 0.87
C VAL A 257 -6.03 -4.74 0.30
N SER A 258 -4.84 -4.86 0.91
CA SER A 258 -3.80 -5.76 0.41
C SER A 258 -3.97 -7.22 0.82
N TRP A 259 -4.69 -7.50 1.92
CA TRP A 259 -4.90 -8.87 2.39
C TRP A 259 -6.29 -9.43 2.07
N THR A 260 -7.29 -8.57 1.81
CA THR A 260 -8.70 -8.98 1.73
C THR A 260 -9.42 -8.40 0.52
N ASP A 261 -10.58 -8.97 0.17
CA ASP A 261 -11.48 -8.40 -0.85
C ASP A 261 -12.59 -7.51 -0.26
N LEU A 262 -12.44 -7.11 1.01
CA LEU A 262 -13.47 -6.37 1.74
C LEU A 262 -13.70 -4.97 1.17
N GLN A 263 -12.70 -4.40 0.49
CA GLN A 263 -12.74 -3.07 -0.08
C GLN A 263 -12.27 -3.13 -1.54
N ASP A 264 -13.03 -2.51 -2.43
CA ASP A 264 -12.60 -2.36 -3.82
C ASP A 264 -11.58 -1.21 -3.99
N LEU A 265 -10.80 -1.27 -5.07
CA LEU A 265 -9.73 -0.30 -5.33
C LEU A 265 -10.25 1.12 -5.62
N ARG A 266 -11.48 1.29 -6.13
CA ARG A 266 -12.05 2.63 -6.34
C ARG A 266 -12.39 3.29 -5.01
N THR A 267 -12.98 2.53 -4.09
CA THR A 267 -13.25 2.99 -2.73
C THR A 267 -11.95 3.28 -1.98
N TYR A 268 -10.93 2.42 -2.11
CA TYR A 268 -9.61 2.64 -1.53
C TYR A 268 -8.94 3.93 -2.05
N THR A 269 -8.91 4.11 -3.37
CA THR A 269 -8.30 5.29 -4.01
C THR A 269 -9.05 6.58 -3.70
N TRP A 270 -10.39 6.53 -3.72
CA TRP A 270 -11.23 7.66 -3.29
C TRP A 270 -10.94 8.03 -1.84
N LEU A 271 -10.96 7.07 -0.91
CA LEU A 271 -10.69 7.33 0.50
C LEU A 271 -9.27 7.90 0.70
N ALA A 272 -8.29 7.37 -0.02
CA ALA A 272 -6.92 7.88 -0.02
C ALA A 272 -6.84 9.36 -0.45
N SER A 273 -7.61 9.74 -1.47
CA SER A 273 -7.61 11.10 -2.03
C SER A 273 -8.17 12.15 -1.07
N VAL A 274 -9.09 11.78 -0.16
CA VAL A 274 -9.75 12.73 0.74
C VAL A 274 -9.27 12.65 2.19
N MET A 275 -8.89 11.47 2.70
CA MET A 275 -8.62 11.27 4.14
C MET A 275 -7.40 12.00 4.69
N TRP A 276 -6.46 12.40 3.83
CA TRP A 276 -5.29 13.14 4.27
C TRP A 276 -5.68 14.52 4.83
N VAL A 277 -6.72 15.15 4.29
CA VAL A 277 -7.18 16.49 4.69
C VAL A 277 -7.66 16.52 6.15
N PRO A 278 -8.69 15.76 6.57
CA PRO A 278 -9.18 15.81 7.95
C PRO A 278 -8.08 15.39 8.94
N THR A 279 -7.18 14.48 8.54
CA THR A 279 -6.03 14.07 9.35
C THR A 279 -5.08 15.25 9.60
N MET A 280 -4.71 16.00 8.55
CA MET A 280 -3.84 17.17 8.70
C MET A 280 -4.51 18.30 9.48
N THR A 281 -5.78 18.58 9.20
CA THR A 281 -6.56 19.59 9.94
C THR A 281 -6.64 19.24 11.42
N ALA A 282 -6.92 17.98 11.78
CA ALA A 282 -6.97 17.55 13.17
C ALA A 282 -5.60 17.70 13.87
N TRP A 283 -4.50 17.35 13.22
CA TRP A 283 -3.15 17.59 13.74
C TRP A 283 -2.86 19.07 13.96
N LEU A 284 -3.23 19.92 13.00
CA LEU A 284 -3.01 21.36 13.10
C LEU A 284 -3.82 21.99 14.25
N LEU A 285 -5.08 21.59 14.40
CA LEU A 285 -5.95 22.01 15.51
C LEU A 285 -5.40 21.53 16.87
N ALA A 286 -4.85 20.31 16.93
CA ALA A 286 -4.19 19.79 18.13
C ALA A 286 -3.00 20.68 18.50
N TRP A 287 -2.06 20.87 17.59
CA TRP A 287 -0.83 21.62 17.84
C TRP A 287 -1.09 23.13 18.09
N ASN A 288 -2.13 23.72 17.51
CA ASN A 288 -2.55 25.09 17.85
C ASN A 288 -2.95 25.24 19.33
N ARG A 289 -3.50 24.17 19.93
CA ARG A 289 -3.88 24.08 21.34
C ARG A 289 -2.73 23.69 22.26
N TRP A 290 -1.55 23.40 21.73
CA TRP A 290 -0.38 23.18 22.56
C TRP A 290 -0.05 24.43 23.38
N ARG A 291 -0.12 25.63 22.77
CA ARG A 291 0.07 26.90 23.48
C ARG A 291 -1.24 27.68 23.55
N LEU A 292 -1.64 28.04 24.76
CA LEU A 292 -2.83 28.86 25.01
C LEU A 292 -2.48 30.36 25.12
N PRO A 293 -3.40 31.26 24.73
CA PRO A 293 -4.66 30.97 24.04
C PRO A 293 -4.40 30.48 22.60
N ALA A 294 -5.20 29.51 22.14
CA ALA A 294 -5.17 29.05 20.76
C ALA A 294 -5.61 30.19 19.82
N TRP A 295 -4.97 30.32 18.67
CA TRP A 295 -5.29 31.39 17.73
C TRP A 295 -6.47 30.98 16.86
N ARG A 296 -7.59 31.71 16.95
CA ARG A 296 -8.80 31.44 16.16
C ARG A 296 -8.57 31.59 14.66
N SER A 297 -7.66 32.48 14.24
CA SER A 297 -7.27 32.64 12.84
C SER A 297 -6.59 31.39 12.28
N ILE A 298 -5.78 30.69 13.06
CA ILE A 298 -5.18 29.41 12.65
C ILE A 298 -6.25 28.34 12.49
N ASP A 299 -7.20 28.24 13.42
CA ASP A 299 -8.31 27.28 13.32
C ASP A 299 -9.18 27.56 12.07
N ALA A 300 -9.55 28.83 11.84
CA ALA A 300 -10.34 29.22 10.67
C ALA A 300 -9.60 28.92 9.36
N LEU A 301 -8.32 29.29 9.26
CA LEU A 301 -7.54 29.04 8.04
C LEU A 301 -7.28 27.54 7.82
N ALA A 302 -7.10 26.76 8.89
CA ALA A 302 -6.99 25.29 8.83
C ALA A 302 -8.23 24.65 8.20
N VAL A 303 -9.41 25.13 8.58
CA VAL A 303 -10.69 24.64 8.04
C VAL A 303 -10.88 25.08 6.59
N VAL A 304 -10.61 26.35 6.27
CA VAL A 304 -10.72 26.86 4.89
C VAL A 304 -9.78 26.13 3.94
N LEU A 305 -8.51 25.95 4.32
CA LEU A 305 -7.54 25.19 3.53
C LEU A 305 -7.94 23.72 3.44
N GLY A 306 -8.52 23.14 4.49
CA GLY A 306 -9.05 21.79 4.44
C GLY A 306 -10.20 21.66 3.42
N ILE A 307 -11.17 22.56 3.46
CA ILE A 307 -12.28 22.60 2.49
C ILE A 307 -11.73 22.73 1.06
N ALA A 308 -10.79 23.65 0.83
CA ALA A 308 -10.14 23.81 -0.48
C ALA A 308 -9.43 22.51 -0.93
N GLY A 309 -8.77 21.80 -0.01
CA GLY A 309 -8.12 20.52 -0.30
C GLY A 309 -9.11 19.42 -0.67
N ILE A 310 -10.24 19.33 0.02
CA ILE A 310 -11.32 18.38 -0.30
C ILE A 310 -11.93 18.69 -1.66
N ILE A 311 -12.24 19.96 -1.94
CA ILE A 311 -12.76 20.40 -3.25
C ILE A 311 -11.74 20.04 -4.34
N GLY A 312 -10.46 20.32 -4.11
CA GLY A 312 -9.38 19.95 -5.03
C GLY A 312 -9.32 18.46 -5.33
N ALA A 313 -9.41 17.63 -4.28
CA ALA A 313 -9.39 16.17 -4.43
C ALA A 313 -10.64 15.64 -5.17
N LEU A 314 -11.83 16.14 -4.83
CA LEU A 314 -13.08 15.69 -5.43
C LEU A 314 -13.27 16.15 -6.88
N ALA A 315 -12.68 17.30 -7.25
CA ALA A 315 -12.77 17.86 -8.59
C ALA A 315 -11.55 17.53 -9.49
N ASP A 316 -10.66 16.64 -9.05
CA ASP A 316 -9.38 16.32 -9.71
C ASP A 316 -8.57 17.57 -10.11
N MET A 317 -8.54 18.57 -9.22
CA MET A 317 -7.82 19.82 -9.42
C MET A 317 -6.57 19.84 -8.53
N PRO A 318 -5.40 19.38 -9.03
CA PRO A 318 -4.19 19.23 -8.23
C PRO A 318 -3.71 20.54 -7.61
N ILE A 319 -3.95 21.68 -8.28
CA ILE A 319 -3.58 23.01 -7.77
C ILE A 319 -4.19 23.32 -6.41
N TRP A 320 -5.45 22.94 -6.17
CA TRP A 320 -6.13 23.19 -4.90
C TRP A 320 -5.62 22.27 -3.79
N ALA A 321 -5.27 21.02 -4.13
CA ALA A 321 -4.58 20.12 -3.21
C ALA A 321 -3.20 20.67 -2.81
N SER A 322 -2.43 21.20 -3.76
CA SER A 322 -1.13 21.84 -3.48
C SER A 322 -1.26 23.10 -2.62
N ILE A 323 -2.21 24.00 -2.93
CA ILE A 323 -2.48 25.20 -2.12
C ILE A 323 -2.84 24.80 -0.69
N SER A 324 -3.72 23.81 -0.53
CA SER A 324 -4.11 23.29 0.79
C SER A 324 -2.90 22.73 1.55
N ARG A 325 -2.11 21.84 0.94
CA ARG A 325 -0.94 21.23 1.58
C ARG A 325 0.10 22.27 2.00
N LEU A 326 0.52 23.16 1.09
CA LEU A 326 1.52 24.18 1.39
C LEU A 326 1.02 25.21 2.40
N GLY A 327 -0.26 25.59 2.33
CA GLY A 327 -0.88 26.47 3.33
C GLY A 327 -0.91 25.86 4.73
N LEU A 328 -1.27 24.57 4.83
CA LEU A 328 -1.28 23.85 6.11
C LEU A 328 0.14 23.73 6.68
N LEU A 329 1.14 23.46 5.82
CA LEU A 329 2.55 23.43 6.22
C LEU A 329 3.01 24.80 6.76
N ALA A 330 2.64 25.90 6.09
CA ALA A 330 2.94 27.26 6.56
C ALA A 330 2.33 27.55 7.94
N LEU A 331 1.09 27.09 8.19
CA LEU A 331 0.47 27.20 9.52
C LEU A 331 1.21 26.40 10.59
N PHE A 332 1.75 25.22 10.26
CA PHE A 332 2.61 24.48 11.17
C PHE A 332 3.91 25.24 11.50
N VAL A 333 4.52 25.94 10.54
CA VAL A 333 5.70 26.80 10.79
C VAL A 333 5.35 27.91 11.80
N VAL A 334 4.18 28.53 11.67
CA VAL A 334 3.69 29.52 12.65
C VAL A 334 3.53 28.88 14.04
N ILE A 335 2.97 27.67 14.11
CA ILE A 335 2.84 26.95 15.39
C ILE A 335 4.21 26.62 15.99
N ILE A 336 5.18 26.17 15.20
CA ILE A 336 6.56 25.93 15.66
C ILE A 336 7.13 27.19 16.31
N ALA A 337 7.02 28.35 15.65
CA ALA A 337 7.49 29.62 16.21
C ALA A 337 6.79 29.96 17.55
N ARG A 338 5.51 29.63 17.69
CA ARG A 338 4.78 29.78 18.96
C ARG A 338 5.27 28.83 20.04
N ILE A 339 5.66 27.60 19.71
CA ILE A 339 6.18 26.61 20.67
C ILE A 339 7.60 26.96 21.12
N VAL A 340 8.47 27.43 20.21
CA VAL A 340 9.85 27.87 20.53
C VAL A 340 9.85 28.95 21.62
N ARG A 341 8.90 29.89 21.52
CA ARG A 341 8.69 30.98 22.49
C ARG A 341 7.93 30.55 23.76
N GLY A 342 7.69 29.26 23.97
CA GLY A 342 6.91 28.71 25.09
C GLY A 342 7.77 28.12 26.21
N SER A 343 7.12 27.85 27.35
CA SER A 343 7.72 27.18 28.51
C SER A 343 7.83 25.65 28.32
N PRO A 344 8.67 24.94 29.10
CA PRO A 344 8.83 23.49 29.04
C PRO A 344 7.51 22.68 29.06
N PRO A 345 7.44 21.50 28.42
CA PRO A 345 8.53 20.79 27.72
C PRO A 345 8.61 21.14 26.22
N ARG A 346 9.15 22.32 25.88
CA ARG A 346 9.25 22.82 24.49
C ARG A 346 10.07 21.94 23.56
N ILE A 347 11.17 21.37 24.03
CA ILE A 347 12.05 20.53 23.19
C ILE A 347 11.32 19.26 22.78
N LEU A 348 10.78 18.52 23.75
CA LEU A 348 10.02 17.29 23.47
C LEU A 348 8.83 17.57 22.53
N ALA A 349 8.12 18.69 22.74
CA ALA A 349 7.03 19.10 21.86
C ALA A 349 7.51 19.36 20.42
N LEU A 350 8.61 20.09 20.24
CA LEU A 350 9.18 20.39 18.92
C LEU A 350 9.67 19.13 18.22
N VAL A 351 10.38 18.24 18.92
CA VAL A 351 10.81 16.96 18.34
C VAL A 351 9.61 16.11 17.92
N THR A 352 8.58 16.02 18.78
CA THR A 352 7.37 15.26 18.46
C THR A 352 6.60 15.86 17.28
N LEU A 353 6.49 17.19 17.21
CA LEU A 353 5.87 17.86 16.06
C LEU A 353 6.68 17.64 14.79
N ALA A 354 8.02 17.69 14.86
CA ALA A 354 8.88 17.46 13.71
C ALA A 354 8.67 16.06 13.10
N THR A 355 8.51 15.02 13.92
CA THR A 355 8.22 13.68 13.42
C THR A 355 6.80 13.56 12.83
N VAL A 356 5.80 14.25 13.41
CA VAL A 356 4.45 14.34 12.81
C VAL A 356 4.50 15.04 11.44
N LEU A 357 5.26 16.14 11.32
CA LEU A 357 5.43 16.84 10.04
C LEU A 357 6.16 15.99 9.02
N ALA A 358 7.21 15.27 9.42
CA ALA A 358 7.93 14.34 8.56
C ALA A 358 7.00 13.24 8.02
N ALA A 359 6.05 12.74 8.82
CA ALA A 359 5.07 11.75 8.39
C ALA A 359 4.02 12.32 7.42
N LEU A 360 3.55 13.55 7.65
CA LEU A 360 2.48 14.20 6.88
C LEU A 360 2.98 14.85 5.56
N PHE A 361 4.20 15.38 5.59
CA PHE A 361 4.82 16.18 4.53
C PHE A 361 6.15 15.57 4.07
N GLY A 362 6.26 14.24 4.07
CA GLY A 362 7.47 13.57 3.60
C GLY A 362 7.84 13.97 2.17
N GLY A 363 6.85 14.17 1.30
CA GLY A 363 7.07 14.64 -0.07
C GLY A 363 7.74 16.01 -0.13
N GLU A 364 7.27 16.96 0.68
CA GLU A 364 7.80 18.31 0.69
C GLU A 364 9.10 18.46 1.49
N LEU A 365 9.30 17.65 2.53
CA LEU A 365 10.39 17.81 3.50
C LEU A 365 11.55 16.83 3.31
N LEU A 366 11.29 15.63 2.79
CA LEU A 366 12.24 14.52 2.80
C LEU A 366 12.66 14.10 1.38
N ASP A 367 11.78 14.22 0.39
CA ASP A 367 12.14 13.94 -1.01
C ASP A 367 13.25 14.89 -1.52
N PRO A 368 13.22 16.23 -1.26
CA PRO A 368 14.26 17.14 -1.77
C PRO A 368 15.67 16.88 -1.23
N ILE A 369 15.77 16.19 -0.10
CA ILE A 369 17.05 15.80 0.52
C ILE A 369 17.40 14.32 0.24
N GLY A 370 16.68 13.68 -0.68
CA GLY A 370 17.01 12.34 -1.18
C GLY A 370 16.70 11.19 -0.21
N VAL A 371 15.83 11.37 0.78
CA VAL A 371 15.45 10.30 1.70
C VAL A 371 14.47 9.35 0.98
N PRO A 372 14.81 8.06 0.78
CA PRO A 372 13.94 7.11 0.08
C PRO A 372 12.55 7.00 0.69
N GLY A 373 11.54 6.77 -0.16
CA GLY A 373 10.17 6.53 0.29
C GLY A 373 9.98 5.17 0.95
N ILE A 374 10.74 4.16 0.51
CA ILE A 374 10.67 2.76 0.96
C ILE A 374 12.11 2.20 1.01
N TRP A 375 12.40 1.41 2.04
CA TRP A 375 13.60 0.58 2.15
C TRP A 375 13.20 -0.88 2.18
N PHE A 376 14.12 -1.79 1.88
CA PHE A 376 13.85 -3.23 1.82
C PHE A 376 14.62 -4.02 2.90
N PRO A 377 14.44 -3.76 4.20
CA PRO A 377 15.05 -4.61 5.23
C PRO A 377 14.57 -6.04 5.06
N PHE A 378 15.50 -7.00 5.05
CA PHE A 378 15.22 -8.41 4.81
C PHE A 378 14.55 -8.70 3.45
N ASN A 379 14.67 -7.81 2.44
CA ASN A 379 13.94 -7.88 1.17
C ASN A 379 12.42 -7.68 1.28
N ILE A 380 11.95 -7.02 2.34
CA ILE A 380 10.55 -6.60 2.47
C ILE A 380 10.49 -5.09 2.52
N GLY A 381 9.63 -4.48 1.69
CA GLY A 381 9.44 -3.04 1.69
C GLY A 381 8.87 -2.53 3.01
N VAL A 382 9.55 -1.53 3.56
CA VAL A 382 9.17 -0.79 4.76
C VAL A 382 9.27 0.70 4.42
N SER A 383 8.13 1.39 4.47
CA SER A 383 8.01 2.79 4.09
C SER A 383 8.63 3.74 5.11
N ARG A 384 9.03 4.90 4.63
CA ARG A 384 9.48 6.06 5.43
C ARG A 384 8.49 6.45 6.50
N THR A 385 7.21 6.49 6.15
CA THR A 385 6.16 6.81 7.09
C THR A 385 6.09 5.79 8.23
N GLN A 386 6.34 4.51 7.96
CA GLN A 386 6.37 3.47 9.00
C GLN A 386 7.51 3.69 10.01
N TYR A 387 8.73 3.95 9.51
CA TYR A 387 9.86 4.29 10.37
C TYR A 387 9.60 5.54 11.22
N ILE A 388 8.98 6.56 10.62
CA ILE A 388 8.65 7.80 11.34
C ILE A 388 7.59 7.55 12.42
N TYR A 389 6.60 6.68 12.20
CA TYR A 389 5.61 6.34 13.22
C TYR A 389 6.17 5.48 14.34
N ALA A 390 7.15 4.61 14.06
CA ALA A 390 7.87 3.88 15.10
C ALA A 390 8.54 4.83 16.13
N ILE A 391 8.89 6.06 15.71
CA ILE A 391 9.43 7.12 16.57
C ILE A 391 8.30 8.02 17.12
N SER A 392 7.38 8.46 16.26
CA SER A 392 6.35 9.44 16.60
C SER A 392 5.37 8.93 17.66
N ILE A 393 4.96 7.65 17.58
CA ILE A 393 3.97 7.09 18.51
C ILE A 393 4.52 7.04 19.95
N PRO A 394 5.72 6.51 20.22
CA PRO A 394 6.33 6.62 21.55
C PRO A 394 6.54 8.05 22.02
N LEU A 395 7.01 8.96 21.16
CA LEU A 395 7.21 10.37 21.53
C LEU A 395 5.91 11.04 21.94
N LEU A 396 4.82 10.81 21.21
CA LEU A 396 3.48 11.29 21.57
C LEU A 396 3.02 10.73 22.92
N ALA A 397 3.22 9.42 23.16
CA ALA A 397 2.88 8.81 24.45
C ALA A 397 3.63 9.48 25.61
N VAL A 398 4.96 9.67 25.47
CA VAL A 398 5.79 10.34 26.48
C VAL A 398 5.36 11.79 26.66
N LEU A 399 5.08 12.51 25.56
CA LEU A 399 4.62 13.89 25.59
C LEU A 399 3.29 14.01 26.34
N MET A 400 2.33 13.11 26.09
CA MET A 400 1.04 13.07 26.77
C MET A 400 1.21 12.83 28.27
N VAL A 401 2.03 11.86 28.68
CA VAL A 401 2.31 11.60 30.10
C VAL A 401 2.95 12.81 30.78
N ARG A 402 3.86 13.52 30.09
CA ARG A 402 4.49 14.75 30.61
C ARG A 402 3.52 15.92 30.79
N THR A 403 2.30 15.85 30.24
CA THR A 403 1.24 16.85 30.51
C THR A 403 0.43 16.56 31.77
N LEU A 404 0.64 15.39 32.40
CA LEU A 404 -0.01 15.06 33.65
C LEU A 404 0.70 15.79 34.80
N PRO A 405 -0.05 16.38 35.75
CA PRO A 405 0.53 16.94 36.96
C PRO A 405 1.20 15.82 37.78
N PRO A 406 2.21 16.16 38.62
CA PRO A 406 2.75 15.22 39.59
C PRO A 406 1.62 14.63 40.44
N ARG A 407 1.71 13.35 40.82
CA ARG A 407 0.79 12.81 41.84
C ARG A 407 1.02 13.61 43.13
N ASP A 408 -0.05 14.20 43.66
CA ASP A 408 -0.02 14.81 44.98
C ASP A 408 0.52 13.78 45.98
N GLY A 409 1.74 13.99 46.49
CA GLY A 409 2.37 13.05 47.42
C GLY A 409 3.89 12.93 47.44
N GLN A 410 4.65 13.59 46.55
CA GLN A 410 6.11 13.69 46.69
C GLN A 410 6.58 15.10 46.35
N ARG A 411 6.70 15.93 47.39
CA ARG A 411 7.60 17.08 47.43
C ARG A 411 8.71 16.77 48.43
#